data_AF-A0A7K2MUU1-F1
#
_entry.id   AF-A0A7K2MUU1-F1
#
_cell.length_a   1.000
_cell.length_b   1.000
_cell.length_c   1.000
_cell.angle_alpha   90.00
_cell.angle_beta   90.00
_cell.angle_gamma   90.00
#
_symmetry.space_group_name_H-M   'P 1'
#
loop_
_entity.id
_entity.type
_entity.pdbx_description
1 polymer ?
#
loop_
_entity_poly.entity_id
_entity_poly.type
_entity_poly.pdbx_seq_one_letter_code
_entity_poly.pdbx_strand_id
1 'polypeptide(L)' 'MPSTTGVVCPHCGWPDSAEPFQVLSAHPTGAGGTLWTRCACGSLQARLVDEHGSRVVSRGRPTPAGC' A
#
# COMPACT_ATOMS: atom_id res chain seq x y z
N MET A 1 -12.25 -10.35 -14.90
CA MET A 1 -12.63 -9.04 -14.32
C MET A 1 -11.78 -8.84 -13.07
N PRO A 2 -10.80 -7.92 -13.06
CA PRO A 2 -10.01 -7.69 -11.86
C PRO A 2 -10.89 -7.05 -10.79
N SER A 3 -11.07 -7.75 -9.67
CA SER A 3 -11.88 -7.30 -8.54
C SER A 3 -11.37 -5.96 -8.01
N THR A 4 -12.23 -4.94 -8.02
CA THR A 4 -11.97 -3.59 -7.48
C THR A 4 -11.92 -3.57 -5.94
N THR A 5 -12.17 -4.70 -5.28
CA THR A 5 -12.04 -4.88 -3.83
C THR A 5 -10.56 -4.92 -3.44
N GLY A 6 -9.93 -3.75 -3.43
CA GLY A 6 -8.51 -3.61 -3.16
C GLY A 6 -7.93 -2.25 -3.53
N VAL A 7 -8.75 -1.29 -3.99
CA VAL A 7 -8.29 0.07 -4.35
C VAL A 7 -8.48 1.10 -3.23
N VAL A 8 -9.04 0.72 -2.09
CA VAL A 8 -9.20 1.60 -0.93
C VAL A 8 -8.73 0.90 0.34
N CYS A 9 -8.19 1.69 1.27
CA CYS A 9 -7.82 1.24 2.60
C CYS A 9 -9.07 0.86 3.40
N PRO A 10 -9.19 -0.38 3.92
CA PRO A 10 -10.37 -0.80 4.67
C PRO A 10 -10.52 -0.11 6.03
N HIS A 11 -9.47 0.58 6.51
CA HIS A 11 -9.48 1.24 7.81
C HIS A 11 -9.99 2.69 7.77
N CYS A 12 -9.88 3.38 6.62
CA CYS A 12 -10.24 4.78 6.50
C CYS A 12 -10.91 5.16 5.17
N GLY A 13 -11.06 4.21 4.24
CA GLY A 13 -11.63 4.44 2.92
C GLY A 13 -10.69 5.15 1.93
N TRP A 14 -9.47 5.53 2.34
CA TRP A 14 -8.55 6.27 1.48
C TRP A 14 -8.15 5.48 0.23
N PRO A 15 -8.15 6.07 -0.97
CA PRO A 15 -7.74 5.36 -2.18
C PRO A 15 -6.26 5.02 -2.17
N ASP A 16 -5.95 3.80 -2.53
CA ASP A 16 -4.61 3.23 -2.51
C ASP A 16 -3.64 3.93 -3.44
N SER A 17 -4.13 4.47 -4.56
CA SER A 17 -3.36 5.21 -5.56
C SER A 17 -3.39 6.72 -5.37
N ALA A 18 -4.14 7.22 -4.38
CA ALA A 18 -4.25 8.65 -4.13
C ALA A 18 -3.21 9.10 -3.09
N GLU A 19 -2.37 10.05 -3.49
CA GLU A 19 -1.59 10.84 -2.54
C GLU A 19 -2.53 11.55 -1.53
N PRO A 20 -2.13 11.70 -0.26
CA PRO A 20 -0.81 11.34 0.29
C PRO A 20 -0.77 9.91 0.86
N PHE A 21 0.21 9.11 0.39
CA PHE A 21 0.72 7.95 1.12
C PHE A 21 2.24 8.05 1.23
N GLN A 22 2.80 7.64 2.37
CA GLN A 22 4.24 7.74 2.58
C GLN A 22 4.93 6.45 2.15
N VAL A 23 5.92 6.52 1.26
CA VAL A 23 6.82 5.39 1.00
C VAL A 23 7.82 5.27 2.16
N LEU A 24 7.87 4.10 2.79
CA LEU A 24 8.77 3.81 3.91
C LEU A 24 10.05 3.10 3.45
N SER A 25 9.93 2.15 2.53
CA SER A 25 11.08 1.48 1.91
C SER A 25 10.73 0.92 0.54
N ALA A 26 11.75 0.74 -0.28
CA ALA A 26 11.66 0.16 -1.61
C ALA A 26 12.70 -0.95 -1.76
N HIS A 27 12.27 -2.09 -2.27
CA HIS A 27 13.10 -3.28 -2.49
C HIS A 27 12.94 -3.75 -3.93
N PRO A 28 13.74 -3.23 -4.87
CA PRO A 28 13.70 -3.65 -6.27
C PRO A 28 14.27 -5.07 -6.46
N THR A 29 13.79 -5.77 -7.47
CA THR A 29 14.22 -7.09 -7.93
C THR A 29 14.31 -7.10 -9.46
N GLY A 30 14.89 -8.15 -10.06
CA GLY A 30 15.01 -8.25 -11.52
C GLY A 30 13.68 -8.29 -12.29
N ALA A 31 12.57 -8.59 -11.62
CA ALA A 31 11.23 -8.70 -12.21
C ALA A 31 10.24 -7.63 -11.70
N GLY A 32 10.72 -6.61 -10.99
CA GLY A 32 9.87 -5.60 -10.36
C GLY A 32 10.38 -5.19 -8.98
N GLY A 33 9.52 -5.17 -7.98
CA GLY A 33 9.92 -4.85 -6.62
C GLY A 33 8.77 -4.87 -5.61
N THR A 34 9.14 -4.69 -4.35
CA THR A 34 8.19 -4.46 -3.25
C THR A 34 8.38 -3.06 -2.67
N LEU A 35 7.27 -2.34 -2.51
CA LEU A 35 7.21 -1.09 -1.76
C LEU A 35 6.52 -1.32 -0.43
N TRP A 36 7.08 -0.76 0.63
CA TRP A 36 6.38 -0.62 1.90
C TRP A 36 5.91 0.81 2.02
N THR A 37 4.60 0.99 2.20
CA THR A 37 3.95 2.29 2.22
C THR A 37 3.09 2.44 3.47
N ARG A 38 2.83 3.68 3.90
CA ARG A 38 1.96 4.02 5.01
C ARG A 38 0.80 4.88 4.48
N CYS A 39 -0.41 4.39 4.68
CA CYS A 39 -1.64 5.14 4.40
C CYS A 39 -1.75 6.34 5.36
N ALA A 40 -2.51 7.38 4.98
CA ALA A 40 -2.81 8.53 5.83
C ALA A 40 -3.34 8.16 7.23
N CYS A 41 -4.09 7.05 7.35
CA CYS A 41 -4.56 6.55 8.66
C CYS A 41 -3.49 5.85 9.50
N GLY A 42 -2.28 5.64 8.98
CA GLY A 42 -1.18 4.93 9.65
C GLY A 42 -1.10 3.43 9.34
N SER A 43 -2.02 2.87 8.56
CA SER A 43 -1.96 1.46 8.12
C SER A 43 -0.73 1.22 7.25
N LEU A 44 0.10 0.24 7.62
CA LEU A 44 1.21 -0.26 6.80
C LEU A 44 0.68 -1.09 5.64
N GLN A 45 1.19 -0.87 4.44
CA GLN A 45 0.75 -1.55 3.23
C GLN A 45 1.97 -2.05 2.45
N ALA A 46 1.97 -3.35 2.13
CA ALA A 46 2.95 -3.94 1.21
C ALA A 46 2.38 -3.88 -0.22
N ARG A 47 3.16 -3.31 -1.14
CA ARG A 47 2.85 -3.17 -2.55
C ARG A 47 3.82 -3.99 -3.37
N LEU A 48 3.29 -4.80 -4.29
CA LEU A 48 4.09 -5.27 -5.42
C LEU A 48 4.07 -4.21 -6.51
N VAL A 49 5.21 -4.07 -7.19
CA VAL A 49 5.39 -3.25 -8.37
C VAL A 49 6.01 -4.14 -9.44
N ASP A 50 5.37 -4.21 -10.60
CA ASP A 50 5.87 -4.92 -11.78
C ASP A 50 5.50 -4.12 -13.05
N GLU A 51 5.72 -4.72 -14.21
CA GLU A 51 5.39 -4.13 -15.52
C GLU A 51 3.90 -3.79 -15.70
N HIS A 52 3.00 -4.41 -14.92
CA HIS A 52 1.56 -4.16 -14.94
C HIS A 52 1.12 -3.07 -13.94
N GLY A 53 2.06 -2.46 -13.22
CA GLY A 53 1.82 -1.38 -12.27
C GLY A 53 1.96 -1.82 -10.83
N SER A 54 1.18 -1.21 -9.92
CA SER A 54 1.30 -1.47 -8.48
C SER A 54 0.02 -1.94 -7.83
N ARG A 55 0.12 -2.98 -7.00
CA ARG A 55 -1.00 -3.56 -6.24
C ARG A 55 -0.64 -3.76 -4.77
N VAL A 56 -1.53 -3.32 -3.86
CA VAL A 56 -1.42 -3.65 -2.44
C VAL A 56 -1.74 -5.14 -2.25
N VAL A 57 -0.83 -5.88 -1.62
CA VAL A 57 -0.97 -7.33 -1.37
C VAL A 57 -1.17 -7.67 0.10
N SER A 58 -0.72 -6.79 1.00
CA SER A 58 -0.88 -6.97 2.44
C SER A 58 -1.14 -5.62 3.12
N ARG A 59 -1.91 -5.65 4.21
CA ARG A 59 -2.21 -4.47 5.04
C ARG A 59 -2.09 -4.82 6.52
N GLY A 60 -1.38 -3.99 7.27
CA GLY A 60 -1.35 -4.01 8.72
C GLY A 60 -2.40 -3.07 9.29
N ARG A 61 -2.93 -3.42 10.48
CA ARG A 61 -3.80 -2.52 11.24
C ARG A 61 -3.06 -1.21 11.52
N PRO A 62 -3.71 -0.04 11.41
CA PRO A 62 -3.10 1.21 11.82
C PRO A 62 -2.78 1.15 13.31
N THR A 63 -1.54 1.44 13.67
CA THR A 63 -1.19 1.75 15.04
C THR A 63 -1.65 3.17 15.36
N PRO A 64 -2.32 3.40 16.50
CA PRO A 64 -2.56 4.75 16.98
C PRO A 64 -1.23 5.49 17.09
N ALA A 65 -1.22 6.77 16.72
CA ALA A 65 -0.05 7.60 16.93
C ALA A 65 0.19 7.76 18.44
N GLY A 66 1.23 7.12 18.96
CA GLY A 66 1.66 7.24 20.37
C GLY A 66 1.45 5.95 21.18
N CYS A 67 2.51 5.16 21.29
CA CYS A 67 2.78 4.25 22.40
C CYS A 67 4.27 4.37 22.72
#